data_AF-A0A7C1Y6W5-F1
#
_entry.id   AF-A0A7C1Y6W5-F1
#
_cell.length_a   1.000
_cell.length_b   1.000
_cell.length_c   1.000
_cell.angle_alpha   90.00
_cell.angle_beta   90.00
_cell.angle_gamma   90.00
#
_symmetry.space_group_name_H-M   'P 1'
#
loop_
_entity.id
_entity.type
_entity.pdbx_description
1 polymer ?
#
loop_
_entity_poly.entity_id
_entity_poly.type
_entity_poly.pdbx_seq_one_letter_code
_entity_poly.pdbx_strand_id
1 'polypeptide(L)'
;MLSKIIVSSYAVFIEISLWLSLLLFVIGGWNFSNPMTGEGGGFMGAIIGLIIWFVIAVVFFGAFLILEDIRISVKRIEEAK
;
A
#
# COMPACT_ATOMS: atom_id res chain seq x y z
N MET A 1 22.33 -9.02 15.07
CA MET A 1 21.85 -9.73 13.84
C MET A 1 20.34 -9.93 13.84
N LEU A 2 19.69 -10.18 14.98
CA LEU A 2 18.22 -10.20 15.12
C LEU A 2 17.54 -8.89 14.68
N SER A 3 18.07 -7.71 15.05
CA SER A 3 17.46 -6.44 14.63
C SER A 3 17.46 -6.24 13.11
N LYS A 4 18.50 -6.70 12.39
CA LYS A 4 18.56 -6.61 10.93
C LYS A 4 17.48 -7.46 10.26
N ILE A 5 17.19 -8.65 10.81
CA ILE A 5 16.13 -9.54 10.33
C ILE A 5 14.77 -8.90 10.59
N ILE A 6 14.53 -8.36 11.78
CA ILE A 6 13.25 -7.72 12.13
C ILE A 6 12.96 -6.53 11.21
N VAL A 7 13.95 -5.65 10.99
CA VAL A 7 13.76 -4.48 10.13
C VAL A 7 13.62 -4.90 8.66
N SER A 8 14.30 -5.97 8.21
CA SER A 8 14.09 -6.56 6.88
C SER A 8 12.68 -7.16 6.72
N SER A 9 12.18 -7.86 7.72
CA SER A 9 10.84 -8.46 7.67
C SER A 9 9.74 -7.40 7.69
N TYR A 10 9.99 -6.25 8.31
CA TYR A 10 9.04 -5.14 8.35
C TYR A 10 8.78 -4.54 6.95
N ALA A 11 9.84 -4.38 6.14
CA ALA A 11 9.70 -3.92 4.77
C ALA A 11 8.84 -4.86 3.92
N VAL A 12 9.12 -6.16 3.98
CA VAL A 12 8.34 -7.21 3.30
C VAL A 12 6.89 -7.23 3.81
N PHE A 13 6.68 -7.04 5.10
CA PHE A 13 5.34 -7.00 5.68
C PHE A 13 4.53 -5.80 5.21
N ILE A 14 5.15 -4.62 5.13
CA ILE A 14 4.52 -3.41 4.56
C ILE A 14 4.14 -3.65 3.10
N GLU A 15 5.04 -4.22 2.31
CA GLU A 15 4.80 -4.50 0.90
C GLU A 15 3.61 -5.44 0.73
N ILE A 16 3.58 -6.57 1.44
CA ILE A 16 2.45 -7.51 1.40
C ILE A 16 1.14 -6.83 1.85
N SER A 17 1.20 -6.00 2.89
CA SER A 17 0.03 -5.27 3.39
C SER A 17 -0.51 -4.25 2.37
N LEU A 18 0.38 -3.58 1.63
CA LEU A 18 -0.01 -2.67 0.54
C LEU A 18 -0.67 -3.42 -0.61
N TRP A 19 -0.12 -4.55 -1.03
CA TRP A 19 -0.72 -5.39 -2.08
C TRP A 19 -2.10 -5.93 -1.67
N LEU A 20 -2.23 -6.46 -0.45
CA LEU A 20 -3.51 -6.98 0.04
C LEU A 20 -4.56 -5.87 0.18
N SER A 21 -4.17 -4.71 0.72
CA SER A 21 -5.09 -3.58 0.84
C SER A 21 -5.53 -3.05 -0.53
N LEU A 22 -4.65 -3.04 -1.54
CA LEU A 22 -5.03 -2.66 -2.90
C LEU A 22 -6.15 -3.57 -3.44
N LEU A 23 -6.00 -4.88 -3.28
CA LEU A 23 -7.04 -5.84 -3.68
C LEU A 23 -8.36 -5.62 -2.92
N LEU A 24 -8.29 -5.36 -1.62
CA LEU A 24 -9.49 -5.10 -0.80
C LEU A 24 -10.25 -3.86 -1.29
N PHE A 25 -9.55 -2.79 -1.69
CA PHE A 25 -10.20 -1.59 -2.18
C PHE A 25 -10.70 -1.72 -3.62
N VAL A 26 -10.03 -2.49 -4.47
CA VAL A 26 -10.53 -2.82 -5.82
C VAL A 26 -11.81 -3.63 -5.73
N ILE A 27 -11.78 -4.74 -4.96
CA ILE A 27 -12.94 -5.62 -4.76
C ILE A 27 -14.05 -4.88 -4.01
N GLY A 28 -13.67 -4.10 -2.99
CA GLY A 28 -14.57 -3.25 -2.23
C GLY A 28 -15.27 -2.26 -3.15
N GLY A 29 -14.53 -1.51 -3.96
CA GLY A 29 -15.08 -0.56 -4.93
C GLY A 29 -15.96 -1.23 -6.00
N TRP A 30 -15.58 -2.41 -6.49
CA TRP A 30 -16.37 -3.16 -7.46
C TRP A 30 -17.73 -3.58 -6.91
N ASN A 31 -17.75 -4.08 -5.67
CA ASN A 31 -18.97 -4.56 -5.01
C ASN A 31 -19.71 -3.46 -4.22
N PHE A 32 -19.12 -2.28 -4.06
CA PHE A 32 -19.71 -1.18 -3.34
C PHE A 32 -20.95 -0.70 -4.09
N SER A 33 -22.13 -0.97 -3.53
CA SER A 33 -23.39 -0.45 -4.08
C SER A 33 -23.43 1.05 -3.86
N ASN A 34 -23.69 1.79 -4.94
CA ASN A 34 -23.87 3.22 -4.85
C ASN A 34 -25.17 3.51 -4.08
N PRO A 35 -25.12 4.20 -2.93
CA PRO A 35 -26.30 4.43 -2.11
C PRO A 35 -27.35 5.33 -2.79
N MET A 36 -26.99 6.09 -3.84
CA MET A 36 -27.94 6.90 -4.61
C MET A 36 -28.64 6.13 -5.72
N THR A 37 -28.01 5.10 -6.30
CA THR A 37 -28.57 4.39 -7.47
C THR A 37 -28.94 2.93 -7.17
N GLY A 38 -28.49 2.38 -6.04
CA GLY A 38 -28.70 0.98 -5.65
C GLY A 38 -27.89 -0.04 -6.48
N GLU A 39 -27.27 0.39 -7.57
CA GLU A 39 -26.47 -0.46 -8.45
C GLU A 39 -25.05 -0.67 -7.89
N GLY A 40 -24.47 -1.84 -8.16
CA GLY A 40 -23.07 -2.12 -7.84
C GLY A 40 -22.14 -1.17 -8.58
N GLY A 41 -21.07 -0.70 -7.91
CA GLY A 41 -20.13 0.25 -8.49
C GLY A 41 -19.44 -0.26 -9.75
N GLY A 42 -19.25 -1.59 -9.87
CA GLY A 42 -18.67 -2.22 -11.04
C GLY A 42 -17.31 -1.61 -11.40
N PHE A 43 -17.07 -1.38 -12.69
CA PHE A 43 -15.79 -0.84 -13.15
C PHE A 43 -15.50 0.57 -12.60
N MET A 44 -16.49 1.47 -12.59
CA MET A 44 -16.32 2.83 -12.07
C MET A 44 -16.08 2.84 -10.56
N GLY A 45 -16.77 1.98 -9.82
CA GLY A 45 -16.56 1.79 -8.39
C GLY A 45 -15.17 1.28 -8.07
N ALA A 46 -14.62 0.35 -8.86
CA ALA A 46 -13.24 -0.12 -8.70
C ALA A 46 -12.20 0.98 -8.94
N ILE A 47 -12.39 1.84 -9.94
CA ILE A 47 -11.51 3.00 -10.17
C ILE A 47 -11.55 3.97 -8.98
N ILE A 48 -12.76 4.32 -8.50
CA ILE A 48 -12.91 5.20 -7.34
C ILE A 48 -12.28 4.56 -6.10
N GLY A 49 -12.48 3.24 -5.91
CA GLY A 49 -11.86 2.46 -4.84
C GLY A 49 -10.33 2.53 -4.88
N LEU A 50 -9.71 2.42 -6.06
CA LEU A 50 -8.27 2.59 -6.24
C LEU A 50 -7.79 4.00 -5.89
N ILE A 51 -8.54 5.03 -6.26
CA ILE A 51 -8.19 6.42 -5.92
C ILE A 51 -8.25 6.61 -4.40
N ILE A 52 -9.32 6.14 -3.76
CA ILE A 52 -9.47 6.23 -2.29
C ILE A 52 -8.36 5.44 -1.60
N TRP A 53 -8.05 4.23 -2.08
CA TRP A 53 -6.94 3.43 -1.56
C TRP A 53 -5.62 4.18 -1.64
N PHE A 54 -5.31 4.81 -2.78
CA PHE A 54 -4.07 5.56 -2.96
C PHE A 54 -3.94 6.69 -1.94
N VAL A 55 -5.01 7.45 -1.72
CA VAL A 55 -5.03 8.54 -0.72
C VAL A 55 -4.77 7.98 0.68
N ILE A 56 -5.45 6.90 1.07
CA ILE A 56 -5.25 6.24 2.37
C ILE A 56 -3.83 5.70 2.48
N ALA A 57 -3.33 5.02 1.45
CA ALA A 57 -1.99 4.44 1.45
C ALA A 57 -0.92 5.52 1.63
N VAL A 58 -1.03 6.66 0.95
CA VAL A 58 -0.10 7.78 1.10
C VAL A 58 -0.17 8.39 2.51
N VAL A 59 -1.36 8.58 3.06
CA VAL A 59 -1.53 9.20 4.39
C VAL A 59 -1.01 8.29 5.51
N PHE A 60 -1.29 6.99 5.46
CA PHE A 60 -0.94 6.05 6.53
C PHE A 60 0.45 5.42 6.35
N PHE A 61 0.85 5.10 5.12
CA PHE A 61 2.11 4.41 4.84
C PHE A 61 3.20 5.34 4.29
N GLY A 62 2.91 6.59 3.94
CA GLY A 62 3.87 7.50 3.31
C GLY A 62 5.16 7.68 4.13
N ALA A 63 5.06 7.88 5.44
CA ALA A 63 6.22 8.01 6.31
C ALA A 63 7.08 6.72 6.35
N PHE A 64 6.44 5.56 6.40
CA PHE A 64 7.13 4.27 6.42
C PHE A 64 7.82 3.96 5.08
N LEU A 65 7.17 4.30 3.96
CA LEU A 65 7.73 4.16 2.62
C LEU A 65 8.98 5.02 2.43
N ILE A 66 8.95 6.28 2.91
CA ILE A 66 10.11 7.17 2.85
C ILE A 66 11.28 6.62 3.68
N LEU A 67 10.99 6.10 4.89
CA LEU A 67 12.03 5.53 5.73
C LEU A 67 12.68 4.29 5.10
N GLU A 68 11.90 3.43 4.46
CA GLU A 68 12.44 2.27 3.74
C GLU A 68 13.27 2.70 2.52
N ASP A 69 12.85 3.73 1.77
CA ASP A 69 13.60 4.25 0.63
C ASP A 69 14.96 4.84 1.05
N ILE A 70 15.00 5.60 2.14
CA ILE A 70 16.25 6.11 2.73
C ILE A 70 17.16 4.94 3.13
N ARG A 71 16.61 3.92 3.79
CA ARG A 71 17.37 2.75 4.23
C ARG A 71 17.99 2.01 3.06
N ILE A 72 17.22 1.77 2.00
CA ILE A 72 17.71 1.12 0.78
C ILE A 72 18.81 1.97 0.13
N SER A 73 18.60 3.28 0.05
CA SER A 73 19.58 4.22 -0.52
C SER A 73 20.91 4.23 0.25
N VAL A 74 20.86 4.28 1.59
CA VAL A 74 22.06 4.22 2.43
C VAL A 74 22.78 2.89 2.25
N LYS A 75 22.05 1.76 2.23
CA LYS A 75 22.65 0.43 2.05
C LYS A 75 23.37 0.30 0.70
N ARG A 76 22.81 0.85 -0.37
CA ARG A 76 23.47 0.89 -1.69
C ARG A 76 24.77 1.70 -1.68
N ILE A 77 24.82 2.80 -0.91
CA ILE A 77 26.04 3.60 -0.76
C ILE A 77 27.11 2.85 0.05
N GLU A 78 26.71 2.15 1.13
CA GLU A 78 27.62 1.33 1.92
C GLU A 78 28.23 0.18 1.09
N GLU A 79 27.45 -0.47 0.23
CA GLU A 79 27.90 -1.57 -0.62
C GLU A 79 28.78 -1.11 -1.81
N ALA A 80 28.72 0.17 -2.17
CA ALA A 80 29.53 0.75 -3.25
C ALA A 80 30.92 1.24 -2.79
N LYS A 81 31.20 1.24 -1.48
CA LYS A 81 32.50 1.55 -0.88
C LYS A 81 33.33 0.28 -0.65
#